data_AF-A0A537HDQ1-F1
#
_entry.id   AF-A0A537HDQ1-F1
#
_cell.length_a   1.000
_cell.length_b   1.000
_cell.length_c   1.000
_cell.angle_alpha   90.00
_cell.angle_beta   90.00
_cell.angle_gamma   90.00
#
_symmetry.space_group_name_H-M   'P 1'
#
loop_
_entity.id
_entity.type
_entity.pdbx_description
1 polymer ?
#
loop_
_entity_poly.entity_id
_entity_poly.type
_entity_poly.pdbx_seq_one_letter_code
_entity_poly.pdbx_strand_id
1 'polypeptide(L)'
;MKAYLVDSPAGLFLLEKTGKIAEKALFPRNPKDAAVKLNEVRQGRLPPEFSEFANRLSQMGLEKLTVDNEYLARILRAFLTSEVVLDERDETISKLRNRLPNMLVRFRIVESKDDYEKLVHDVSMEIAQASIAETGTKRDLYA
;
A
#
# COMPACT_ATOMS: atom_id res chain seq x y z
N MET A 1 -18.15 -4.01 -10.23
CA MET A 1 -16.85 -4.74 -10.30
C MET A 1 -16.32 -5.05 -8.90
N LYS A 2 -15.81 -6.27 -8.67
CA LYS A 2 -15.07 -6.64 -7.45
C LYS A 2 -13.59 -6.31 -7.62
N ALA A 3 -13.04 -5.53 -6.70
CA ALA A 3 -11.63 -5.15 -6.71
C ALA A 3 -10.99 -5.34 -5.33
N TYR A 4 -9.67 -5.43 -5.31
CA TYR A 4 -8.86 -5.70 -4.13
C TYR A 4 -7.79 -4.61 -4.03
N LEU A 5 -7.70 -3.92 -2.90
CA LEU A 5 -6.60 -2.97 -2.70
C LEU A 5 -5.52 -3.62 -1.84
N VAL A 6 -4.28 -3.58 -2.32
CA VAL A 6 -3.10 -4.02 -1.56
C VAL A 6 -2.06 -2.91 -1.51
N ASP A 7 -1.37 -2.81 -0.39
CA ASP A 7 -0.18 -1.98 -0.22
C ASP A 7 1.10 -2.80 -0.44
N SER A 8 2.19 -2.11 -0.76
CA SER A 8 3.54 -2.63 -0.69
C SER A 8 4.55 -1.47 -0.59
N PRO A 9 5.83 -1.76 -0.35
CA PRO A 9 6.90 -0.76 -0.41
C PRO A 9 6.99 0.02 -1.74
N ALA A 10 6.46 -0.53 -2.84
CA ALA A 10 6.41 0.15 -4.13
C ALA A 10 5.19 1.08 -4.31
N GLY A 11 4.19 1.00 -3.44
CA GLY A 11 2.96 1.78 -3.57
C GLY A 11 1.67 1.05 -3.20
N LEU A 12 0.55 1.67 -3.57
CA LEU A 12 -0.81 1.12 -3.48
C LEU A 12 -1.26 0.59 -4.83
N PHE A 13 -1.93 -0.56 -4.83
CA PHE A 13 -2.35 -1.25 -6.05
C PHE A 13 -3.79 -1.71 -5.95
N LEU A 14 -4.64 -1.17 -6.82
CA LEU A 14 -5.98 -1.69 -7.05
C LEU A 14 -5.89 -2.84 -8.05
N LEU A 15 -6.29 -4.02 -7.60
CA LEU A 15 -6.19 -5.27 -8.33
C LEU A 15 -7.57 -5.82 -8.65
N GLU A 16 -7.72 -6.34 -9.87
CA GLU A 16 -8.85 -7.21 -10.21
C GLU A 16 -8.58 -8.64 -9.74
N LYS A 17 -9.62 -9.47 -9.59
CA LYS A 17 -9.51 -10.90 -9.23
C LYS A 17 -8.55 -11.68 -10.16
N THR A 18 -8.41 -11.23 -11.41
CA THR A 18 -7.54 -11.82 -12.43
C THR A 18 -6.05 -11.58 -12.19
N GLY A 19 -5.69 -10.67 -11.27
CA GLY A 19 -4.31 -10.21 -11.08
C GLY A 19 -3.88 -9.13 -12.07
N LYS A 20 -4.84 -8.40 -12.65
CA LYS A 20 -4.57 -7.17 -13.40
C LYS A 20 -4.51 -5.99 -12.42
N ILE A 21 -3.52 -5.10 -12.60
CA ILE A 21 -3.48 -3.82 -11.90
C ILE A 21 -4.43 -2.88 -12.64
N ALA A 22 -5.56 -2.54 -12.01
CA ALA A 22 -6.56 -1.64 -12.56
C ALA A 22 -6.22 -0.17 -12.27
N GLU A 23 -5.58 0.10 -11.13
CA GLU A 23 -5.09 1.44 -10.78
C GLU A 23 -3.95 1.37 -9.76
N LYS A 24 -3.08 2.40 -9.69
CA LYS A 24 -1.92 2.41 -8.79
C LYS A 24 -1.53 3.81 -8.33
N ALA A 25 -1.03 3.89 -7.10
CA ALA A 25 -0.29 5.05 -6.59
C ALA A 25 1.12 4.59 -6.23
N LEU A 26 2.12 5.02 -7.00
CA LEU A 26 3.51 4.60 -6.79
C LEU A 26 4.17 5.48 -5.74
N PHE A 27 4.92 4.86 -4.84
CA PHE A 27 5.78 5.58 -3.91
C PHE A 27 7.07 6.04 -4.62
N PRO A 28 7.79 7.02 -4.04
CA PRO A 28 9.10 7.41 -4.52
C PRO A 28 10.06 6.20 -4.59
N ARG A 29 10.99 6.20 -5.56
CA ARG A 29 11.99 5.12 -5.67
C ARG A 29 13.00 5.13 -4.52
N ASN A 30 13.19 6.26 -3.87
CA ASN A 30 14.08 6.37 -2.72
C ASN A 30 13.45 5.61 -1.52
N PRO A 31 14.16 4.65 -0.89
CA PRO A 31 13.61 3.85 0.20
C PRO A 31 13.16 4.64 1.42
N LYS A 32 13.88 5.72 1.78
CA LYS A 32 13.55 6.58 2.92
C LYS A 32 12.24 7.31 2.69
N ASP A 33 12.06 7.89 1.49
CA ASP A 33 10.82 8.58 1.14
C ASP A 33 9.65 7.60 0.99
N ALA A 34 9.88 6.42 0.42
CA ALA A 34 8.88 5.35 0.35
C ALA A 34 8.44 4.86 1.73
N ALA A 35 9.38 4.74 2.68
CA ALA A 35 9.09 4.39 4.07
C ALA A 35 8.17 5.41 4.74
N VAL A 36 8.41 6.71 4.54
CA VAL A 36 7.53 7.77 5.03
C VAL A 36 6.11 7.59 4.48
N LYS A 37 5.97 7.39 3.17
CA LYS A 37 4.65 7.22 2.52
C LYS A 37 3.93 5.96 2.97
N LEU A 38 4.65 4.84 3.08
CA LEU A 38 4.10 3.59 3.58
C LEU A 38 3.66 3.72 5.04
N ASN A 39 4.40 4.46 5.87
CA ASN A 39 4.03 4.67 7.27
C ASN A 39 2.78 5.57 7.40
N GLU A 40 2.66 6.63 6.59
CA GLU A 40 1.43 7.45 6.50
C GLU A 40 0.21 6.57 6.17
N VAL A 41 0.34 5.70 5.16
CA VAL A 41 -0.70 4.73 4.78
C VAL A 41 -1.04 3.80 5.95
N ARG A 42 -0.04 3.22 6.62
CA ARG A 42 -0.24 2.31 7.77
C ARG A 42 -0.91 2.98 8.97
N GLN A 43 -0.79 4.30 9.09
CA GLN A 43 -1.51 5.11 10.09
C GLN A 43 -2.96 5.42 9.68
N GLY A 44 -3.41 4.91 8.53
CA GLY A 44 -4.75 5.15 8.00
C GLY A 44 -4.90 6.52 7.35
N ARG A 45 -3.81 7.13 6.87
CA ARG A 45 -3.81 8.40 6.15
C ARG A 45 -3.36 8.18 4.71
N LEU A 46 -4.14 8.67 3.74
CA LEU A 46 -3.68 8.72 2.36
C LEU A 46 -2.74 9.91 2.18
N PRO A 47 -1.50 9.71 1.70
CA PRO A 47 -0.61 10.82 1.37
C PRO A 47 -1.29 11.83 0.42
N PRO A 48 -1.22 13.16 0.66
CA PRO A 48 -1.93 14.16 -0.12
C PRO A 48 -1.63 14.13 -1.63
N GLU A 49 -0.41 13.74 -2.01
CA GLU A 49 -0.01 13.54 -3.41
C GLU A 49 -0.78 12.43 -4.13
N PHE A 50 -1.44 11.54 -3.39
CA PHE A 50 -2.27 10.46 -3.93
C PHE A 50 -3.77 10.81 -3.95
N SER A 51 -4.11 12.10 -3.81
CA SER A 51 -5.48 12.58 -3.99
C SER A 51 -6.07 12.24 -5.36
N GLU A 52 -5.28 12.31 -6.44
CA GLU A 52 -5.75 11.89 -7.76
C GLU A 52 -6.03 10.38 -7.85
N PHE A 53 -5.27 9.56 -7.13
CA PHE A 53 -5.54 8.12 -7.05
C PHE A 53 -6.91 7.87 -6.40
N ALA A 54 -7.21 8.56 -5.28
CA ALA A 54 -8.53 8.49 -4.65
C ALA A 54 -9.66 8.94 -5.61
N ASN A 55 -9.46 10.06 -6.31
CA ASN A 55 -10.43 10.56 -7.29
C ASN A 55 -10.71 9.55 -8.40
N ARG A 56 -9.66 8.93 -8.96
CA ARG A 56 -9.81 7.89 -9.98
C ARG A 56 -10.55 6.68 -9.42
N LEU A 57 -10.21 6.21 -8.22
CA LEU A 57 -10.93 5.09 -7.58
C LEU A 57 -12.43 5.38 -7.43
N SER A 58 -12.81 6.57 -6.97
CA SER A 58 -14.22 6.96 -6.81
C SER A 58 -14.98 7.00 -8.14
N GLN A 59 -14.30 7.29 -9.25
CA GLN A 59 -14.89 7.35 -10.58
C GLN A 59 -15.03 5.99 -11.28
N MET A 60 -14.38 4.94 -10.78
CA MET A 60 -14.36 3.62 -11.41
C MET A 60 -15.66 2.81 -11.24
N GLY A 61 -16.64 3.29 -10.46
CA GLY A 61 -17.90 2.58 -10.24
C GLY A 61 -17.70 1.21 -9.58
N LEU A 62 -16.78 1.14 -8.61
CA LEU A 62 -16.50 -0.08 -7.86
C LEU A 62 -17.74 -0.46 -7.03
N GLU A 63 -18.21 -1.70 -7.16
CA GLU A 63 -19.37 -2.18 -6.39
C GLU A 63 -18.92 -2.60 -4.99
N LYS A 64 -17.79 -3.32 -4.94
CA LYS A 64 -17.23 -3.88 -3.72
C LYS A 64 -15.72 -3.85 -3.80
N LEU A 65 -15.11 -3.34 -2.75
CA LEU A 65 -13.67 -3.27 -2.60
C LEU A 65 -13.23 -4.03 -1.34
N THR A 66 -12.42 -5.06 -1.52
CA THR A 66 -11.92 -5.90 -0.43
C THR A 66 -10.48 -5.53 -0.07
N VAL A 67 -10.20 -5.47 1.23
CA VAL A 67 -8.87 -5.21 1.79
C VAL A 67 -8.58 -6.18 2.93
N ASP A 68 -7.31 -6.39 3.22
CA ASP A 68 -6.85 -7.34 4.24
C ASP A 68 -6.32 -6.65 5.50
N ASN A 69 -6.41 -5.32 5.59
CA ASN A 69 -5.92 -4.56 6.73
C ASN A 69 -6.86 -3.39 7.07
N GLU A 70 -7.08 -3.14 8.37
CA GLU A 70 -7.98 -2.08 8.85
C GLU A 70 -7.54 -0.67 8.42
N TYR A 71 -6.24 -0.39 8.35
CA TYR A 71 -5.77 0.95 7.93
C TYR A 71 -6.15 1.27 6.48
N LEU A 72 -6.12 0.28 5.58
CA LEU A 72 -6.61 0.44 4.21
C LEU A 72 -8.12 0.65 4.22
N ALA A 73 -8.86 -0.16 5.00
CA ALA A 73 -10.30 -0.03 5.11
C ALA A 73 -10.70 1.38 5.56
N ARG A 74 -10.01 1.91 6.59
CA ARG A 74 -10.18 3.28 7.09
C ARG A 74 -9.91 4.33 6.01
N ILE A 75 -8.79 4.21 5.30
CA ILE A 75 -8.43 5.14 4.21
C ILE A 75 -9.55 5.17 3.17
N LEU A 76 -9.99 4.00 2.72
CA LEU A 76 -10.97 3.87 1.65
C LEU A 76 -12.36 4.35 2.07
N ARG A 77 -12.80 4.01 3.28
CA ARG A 77 -14.07 4.49 3.84
C ARG A 77 -14.11 6.02 3.99
N ALA A 78 -12.96 6.69 4.03
CA ALA A 78 -12.91 8.15 4.14
C ALA A 78 -13.23 8.88 2.82
N PHE A 79 -13.08 8.25 1.65
CA PHE A 79 -13.31 8.90 0.35
C PHE A 79 -14.12 8.09 -0.67
N LEU A 80 -14.32 6.79 -0.44
CA LEU A 80 -15.20 5.96 -1.25
C LEU A 80 -16.59 5.89 -0.63
N THR A 81 -17.60 5.93 -1.49
CA THR A 81 -19.00 5.64 -1.15
C THR A 81 -19.35 4.15 -1.32
N SER A 82 -18.51 3.38 -2.02
CA SER A 82 -18.67 1.95 -2.28
C SER A 82 -18.54 1.08 -1.03
N GLU A 83 -19.06 -0.15 -1.08
CA GLU A 83 -18.90 -1.14 0.00
C GLU A 83 -17.41 -1.51 0.17
N VAL A 84 -16.83 -1.16 1.33
CA VAL A 84 -15.48 -1.55 1.74
C VAL A 84 -15.55 -2.73 2.71
N VAL A 85 -15.03 -3.88 2.28
CA VAL A 85 -14.98 -5.10 3.07
C VAL A 85 -13.57 -5.37 3.55
N LEU A 86 -13.43 -5.42 4.88
CA LEU A 86 -12.23 -5.94 5.52
C LEU A 86 -12.36 -7.47 5.63
N ASP A 87 -11.43 -8.18 5.02
CA ASP A 87 -11.26 -9.62 5.19
C ASP A 87 -9.76 -9.94 5.25
N GLU A 88 -9.25 -10.02 6.49
CA GLU A 88 -7.83 -10.29 6.78
C GLU A 88 -7.37 -11.69 6.34
N ARG A 89 -8.31 -12.59 6.02
CA ARG A 89 -8.04 -13.98 5.62
C ARG A 89 -8.51 -14.29 4.20
N ASP A 90 -8.77 -13.26 3.39
CA ASP A 90 -9.18 -13.45 2.00
C ASP A 90 -8.07 -14.14 1.19
N GLU A 91 -8.34 -15.37 0.75
CA GLU A 91 -7.39 -16.17 -0.03
C GLU A 91 -7.04 -15.53 -1.39
N THR A 92 -7.92 -14.69 -1.94
CA THR A 92 -7.67 -13.97 -3.19
C THR A 92 -6.61 -12.91 -2.97
N ILE A 93 -6.70 -12.13 -1.89
CA ILE A 93 -5.67 -11.13 -1.54
C ILE A 93 -4.32 -11.82 -1.30
N SER A 94 -4.30 -12.93 -0.57
CA SER A 94 -3.07 -13.71 -0.36
C SER A 94 -2.43 -14.16 -1.69
N LYS A 95 -3.23 -14.70 -2.61
CA LYS A 95 -2.78 -15.07 -3.97
C LYS A 95 -2.30 -13.87 -4.78
N LEU A 96 -2.94 -12.71 -4.65
CA LEU A 96 -2.55 -11.48 -5.33
C LEU A 96 -1.23 -10.94 -4.79
N ARG A 97 -1.02 -10.91 -3.46
CA ARG A 97 0.25 -10.50 -2.84
C ARG A 97 1.42 -11.39 -3.29
N ASN A 98 1.23 -12.71 -3.33
CA ASN A 98 2.25 -13.64 -3.84
C ASN A 98 2.60 -13.42 -5.32
N ARG A 99 1.65 -12.91 -6.11
CA ARG A 99 1.85 -12.59 -7.53
C ARG A 99 2.33 -11.17 -7.76
N LEU A 100 2.23 -10.29 -6.77
CA LEU A 100 2.53 -8.87 -6.89
C LEU A 100 3.94 -8.62 -7.45
N PRO A 101 5.03 -9.27 -6.99
CA PRO A 101 6.36 -9.04 -7.58
C PRO A 101 6.40 -9.30 -9.09
N ASN A 102 5.80 -10.40 -9.55
CA ASN A 102 5.69 -10.71 -10.99
C ASN A 102 4.87 -9.66 -11.74
N MET A 103 3.81 -9.14 -11.13
CA MET A 103 2.99 -8.09 -11.71
C MET A 103 3.81 -6.80 -11.85
N LEU A 104 4.49 -6.36 -10.78
CA LEU A 104 5.28 -5.14 -10.80
C LEU A 104 6.39 -5.16 -11.86
N VAL A 105 7.06 -6.31 -12.04
CA VAL A 105 8.04 -6.50 -13.13
C VAL A 105 7.37 -6.38 -14.51
N ARG A 106 6.25 -7.08 -14.73
CA ARG A 106 5.52 -7.02 -16.02
C ARG A 106 5.04 -5.61 -16.37
N PHE A 107 4.64 -4.83 -15.37
CA PHE A 107 4.23 -3.44 -15.53
C PHE A 107 5.40 -2.44 -15.50
N ARG A 108 6.66 -2.91 -15.48
CA ARG A 108 7.89 -2.11 -15.45
C ARG A 108 7.94 -1.11 -14.30
N ILE A 109 7.34 -1.46 -13.17
CA ILE A 109 7.36 -0.65 -11.94
C ILE A 109 8.68 -0.89 -11.20
N VAL A 110 9.13 -2.14 -11.20
CA VAL A 110 10.43 -2.62 -10.69
C VAL A 110 11.16 -3.34 -11.82
N GLU A 111 12.48 -3.41 -11.74
CA GLU A 111 13.31 -3.97 -12.81
C GLU A 111 13.30 -5.51 -12.81
N SER A 112 13.24 -6.10 -11.62
CA SER A 112 13.25 -7.55 -11.42
C SER A 112 12.58 -7.90 -10.08
N LYS A 113 12.45 -9.21 -9.80
CA LYS A 113 12.00 -9.65 -8.47
C LYS A 113 13.02 -9.30 -7.39
N ASP A 114 14.30 -9.47 -7.69
CA ASP A 114 15.40 -9.17 -6.77
C ASP A 114 15.43 -7.66 -6.44
N ASP A 115 15.15 -6.81 -7.43
CA ASP A 115 14.98 -5.36 -7.24
C ASP A 115 13.80 -5.06 -6.30
N TYR A 116 12.68 -5.76 -6.45
CA TYR A 116 11.55 -5.64 -5.52
C TYR A 116 11.89 -6.13 -4.11
N GLU A 117 12.56 -7.28 -3.97
CA GLU A 117 12.98 -7.80 -2.66
C GLU A 117 13.95 -6.85 -1.97
N LYS A 118 14.88 -6.25 -2.71
CA LYS A 118 15.77 -5.21 -2.21
C LYS A 118 14.99 -3.98 -1.75
N LEU A 119 14.03 -3.50 -2.55
CA LEU A 119 13.17 -2.39 -2.14
C LEU A 119 12.40 -2.71 -0.86
N VAL A 120 11.86 -3.93 -0.74
CA VAL A 120 11.16 -4.37 0.48
C VAL A 120 12.10 -4.34 1.68
N HIS A 121 13.31 -4.85 1.55
CA HIS A 121 14.32 -4.83 2.60
C HIS A 121 14.69 -3.41 3.01
N ASP A 122 15.09 -2.57 2.06
CA ASP A 122 15.57 -1.21 2.31
C ASP A 122 14.49 -0.35 2.98
N VAL A 123 13.24 -0.40 2.48
CA VAL A 123 12.11 0.32 3.07
C VAL A 123 11.79 -0.19 4.48
N SER A 124 11.90 -1.49 4.73
CA SER A 124 11.68 -2.06 6.06
C SER A 124 12.74 -1.60 7.05
N MET A 125 14.00 -1.49 6.61
CA MET A 125 15.10 -0.97 7.41
C MET A 125 14.88 0.51 7.79
N GLU A 126 14.45 1.35 6.85
CA GLU A 126 14.14 2.75 7.10
C GLU A 126 13.00 2.92 8.12
N ILE A 127 11.93 2.12 8.02
CA ILE A 127 10.83 2.13 9.00
C ILE A 127 11.33 1.70 10.39
N ALA A 128 12.17 0.67 10.47
CA ALA A 128 12.71 0.18 11.74
C ALA A 128 13.61 1.24 12.40
N GLN A 129 14.50 1.88 11.63
CA GLN A 129 15.37 2.94 12.12
C GLN A 129 14.58 4.15 12.63
N ALA A 130 13.55 4.59 11.90
CA ALA A 130 12.68 5.67 12.34
C ALA A 130 11.99 5.35 13.67
N SER A 131 11.50 4.11 13.83
CA SER A 131 10.83 3.65 15.05
C SER A 131 11.76 3.65 16.27
N ILE A 132 13.03 3.27 16.08
CA ILE A 132 14.07 3.31 17.13
C ILE A 132 14.36 4.76 17.52
N ALA A 133 14.52 5.66 16.54
CA ALA A 133 14.80 7.07 16.79
C ALA A 133 13.67 7.75 17.56
N GLU A 134 12.40 7.53 17.17
CA GLU A 134 11.23 8.05 17.88
C GLU A 134 11.15 7.57 19.34
N THR A 135 11.53 6.31 19.59
CA THR A 135 11.52 5.72 20.94
C THR A 135 12.66 6.26 21.80
N GLY A 136 13.84 6.48 21.23
CA GLY A 136 14.98 7.12 21.89
C GLY A 136 14.64 8.54 22.32
N THR A 137 14.11 9.35 21.41
CA THR A 137 13.69 10.73 21.71
C THR A 137 12.61 10.80 22.79
N LYS A 138 11.62 9.89 22.78
CA LYS A 138 10.61 9.86 23.85
C LYS A 138 11.22 9.51 25.22
N ARG A 139 12.18 8.58 25.29
CA ARG A 139 12.85 8.22 26.56
C ARG A 139 13.64 9.39 27.16
N ASP A 140 14.35 10.15 26.31
CA ASP A 140 15.15 11.29 26.77
C ASP A 140 14.29 12.48 27.23
N LEU A 141 13.04 12.60 26.73
CA LEU A 141 12.10 13.65 27.15
C LEU A 141 11.41 13.37 28.51
N TYR A 142 11.51 12.13 29.03
CA TYR A 142 10.95 11.73 30.32
C TYR A 142 12.01 11.41 31.39
N ALA A 143 13.28 11.76 31.14
CA ALA A 143 14.40 11.65 32.09
C ALA A 143 14.76 13.03 32.66
#